data_AF-A0A819U6S0-F1
#
_entry.id   AF-A0A819U6S0-F1
#
_cell.length_a   1.000
_cell.length_b   1.000
_cell.length_c   1.000
_cell.angle_alpha   90.00
_cell.angle_beta   90.00
_cell.angle_gamma   90.00
#
_symmetry.space_group_name_H-M   'P 1'
#
loop_
_entity.id
_entity.type
_entity.pdbx_description
1 polymer ?
#
loop_
_entity_poly.entity_id
_entity_poly.type
_entity_poly.pdbx_seq_one_letter_code
_entity_poly.pdbx_strand_id
1 'polypeptide(L)'
;MGKIRSIIGSTYLLTENEELWEKELPTEVEQLLALDVRHFKNQSAVTAVLPPRDKSKVITYRVPHNACVQIYDYKSKNARIIFGPELVMLGPDEQFTILNLSVPDFVGDFCKTVAAKIRGAVAGISFDDFHKNSAKIIRTSVFGIDENKRINNRLVFTQNNLVLTSIDIQSVKPVDQRTQDALQKSVQLAIEITTNSQEAQAKHMASRIQQEAKGYLERQRITDEAEAEKERQELLVLQARSAAVELVGQSHAEAKSRAEAAIIEGDAAVEQATLRAEAGKIKSDTELDRLMQTRELELTHDKLTSELEIEKTKRITNIEIEEFKEHVAAIGSQTIQAMATSGPDNQVKLLQALGIKSILITDGHSPINLFNTAVDLIGGSSNSHQGTFPMKTN
;
A
#
# COMPACT_ATOMS: atom_id res chain seq x y z
N MET A 1 40.74 -67.12 105.57
CA MET A 1 41.30 -65.77 105.73
C MET A 1 41.52 -65.18 104.34
N GLY A 2 41.16 -63.92 104.09
CA GLY A 2 41.26 -63.29 102.76
C GLY A 2 39.94 -63.06 102.00
N LYS A 3 38.80 -62.93 102.69
CA LYS A 3 37.51 -62.63 102.04
C LYS A 3 37.42 -61.13 101.75
N ILE A 4 37.54 -60.75 100.48
CA ILE A 4 37.35 -59.37 100.03
C ILE A 4 35.85 -59.08 99.93
N ARG A 5 35.42 -57.92 100.42
CA ARG A 5 34.03 -57.45 100.33
C ARG A 5 33.98 -55.94 100.08
N SER A 6 33.03 -55.50 99.27
CA SER A 6 32.74 -54.08 99.05
C SER A 6 31.73 -53.59 100.11
N ILE A 7 32.06 -52.51 100.83
CA ILE A 7 31.16 -51.85 101.79
C ILE A 7 30.68 -50.55 101.16
N ILE A 8 29.36 -50.38 101.05
CA ILE A 8 28.71 -49.25 100.37
C ILE A 8 27.55 -48.71 101.22
N GLY A 9 27.25 -47.41 101.11
CA GLY A 9 26.04 -46.79 101.66
C GLY A 9 26.12 -46.26 103.10
N SER A 10 27.18 -46.55 103.86
CA SER A 10 27.38 -46.04 105.22
C SER A 10 28.86 -45.73 105.51
N THR A 11 29.12 -44.79 106.43
CA THR A 11 30.48 -44.55 106.93
C THR A 11 30.97 -45.80 107.68
N TYR A 12 32.18 -46.26 107.36
CA TYR A 12 32.75 -47.48 107.92
C TYR A 12 34.13 -47.22 108.52
N LEU A 13 34.37 -47.76 109.72
CA LEU A 13 35.67 -47.80 110.36
C LEU A 13 36.19 -49.23 110.26
N LEU A 14 37.42 -49.41 109.79
CA LEU A 14 38.04 -50.74 109.67
C LEU A 14 38.20 -51.37 111.05
N THR A 15 37.94 -52.68 111.13
CA THR A 15 38.18 -53.46 112.35
C THR A 15 39.65 -53.92 112.42
N GLU A 16 40.09 -54.43 113.57
CA GLU A 16 41.48 -54.86 113.83
C GLU A 16 42.00 -55.93 112.85
N ASN A 17 41.11 -56.62 112.14
CA ASN A 17 41.44 -57.69 111.19
C ASN A 17 41.19 -57.32 109.72
N GLU A 18 41.00 -56.02 109.42
CA GLU A 18 40.63 -55.54 108.09
C GLU A 18 41.62 -54.50 107.57
N GLU A 19 41.98 -54.64 106.30
CA GLU A 19 42.83 -53.70 105.58
C GLU A 19 42.14 -53.26 104.28
N LEU A 20 42.47 -52.06 103.79
CA LEU A 20 42.00 -51.57 102.50
C LEU A 20 42.62 -52.41 101.38
N TRP A 21 41.79 -52.97 100.51
CA TRP A 21 42.24 -53.75 99.37
C TRP A 21 42.24 -52.90 98.10
N GLU A 22 43.35 -52.91 97.37
CA GLU A 22 43.50 -52.19 96.12
C GLU A 22 43.09 -53.06 94.93
N LYS A 23 42.18 -52.55 94.11
CA LYS A 23 41.76 -53.22 92.87
C LYS A 23 42.48 -52.63 91.67
N GLU A 24 43.29 -53.46 91.02
CA GLU A 24 43.93 -53.11 89.76
C GLU A 24 43.00 -53.39 88.57
N LEU A 25 42.99 -52.47 87.61
CA LEU A 25 42.25 -52.59 86.36
C LEU A 25 43.23 -52.45 85.19
N PRO A 26 42.92 -53.04 84.02
CA PRO A 26 43.67 -52.77 82.80
C PRO A 26 43.70 -51.27 82.49
N THR A 27 44.85 -50.77 82.02
CA THR A 27 45.07 -49.35 81.69
C THR A 27 44.00 -48.77 80.78
N GLU A 28 43.50 -49.56 79.83
CA GLU A 28 42.41 -49.19 78.91
C GLU A 28 41.10 -48.91 79.65
N VAL A 29 40.75 -49.74 80.64
CA VAL A 29 39.54 -49.56 81.46
C VAL A 29 39.69 -48.34 82.35
N GLU A 30 40.88 -48.11 82.92
CA GLU A 30 41.14 -46.94 83.75
C GLU A 30 41.00 -45.64 82.96
N GLN A 31 41.50 -45.61 81.71
CA GLN A 31 41.28 -44.49 80.80
C GLN A 31 39.80 -44.29 80.48
N LEU A 32 39.04 -45.35 80.23
CA LEU A 32 37.61 -45.25 79.92
C LEU A 32 36.77 -44.78 81.12
N LEU A 33 37.10 -45.21 82.34
CA LEU A 33 36.48 -44.74 83.58
C LEU A 33 36.84 -43.29 83.90
N ALA A 34 38.02 -42.87 83.50
CA ALA A 34 38.47 -41.49 83.60
C ALA A 34 37.71 -40.55 82.65
N LEU A 35 37.31 -41.05 81.47
CA LEU A 35 36.51 -40.34 80.48
C LEU A 35 35.02 -40.17 80.89
N ASP A 36 34.60 -40.69 82.05
CA ASP A 36 33.20 -40.80 82.46
C ASP A 36 32.45 -39.45 82.41
N VAL A 37 31.42 -39.42 81.55
CA VAL A 37 30.27 -38.53 81.24
C VAL A 37 30.30 -37.01 81.55
N ARG A 38 31.10 -36.48 82.47
CA ARG A 38 31.17 -35.02 82.72
C ARG A 38 31.87 -34.25 81.58
N HIS A 39 32.64 -34.93 80.73
CA HIS A 39 33.50 -34.29 79.70
C HIS A 39 33.03 -34.46 78.25
N PHE A 40 31.98 -35.25 77.95
CA PHE A 40 31.50 -35.39 76.57
C PHE A 40 30.96 -34.09 75.94
N LYS A 41 30.68 -33.04 76.75
CA LYS A 41 30.32 -31.72 76.22
C LYS A 41 31.53 -30.90 75.73
N ASN A 42 32.76 -31.22 76.15
CA ASN A 42 33.96 -30.48 75.79
C ASN A 42 35.02 -31.43 75.22
N GLN A 43 34.94 -31.69 73.92
CA GLN A 43 35.93 -32.47 73.15
C GLN A 43 37.34 -31.85 73.07
N SER A 44 37.60 -30.72 73.74
CA SER A 44 38.81 -29.90 73.52
C SER A 44 39.97 -30.17 74.49
N ALA A 45 39.89 -31.17 75.38
CA ALA A 45 40.92 -31.41 76.38
C ALA A 45 41.30 -32.90 76.50
N VAL A 46 41.83 -33.47 75.42
CA VAL A 46 42.38 -34.85 75.42
C VAL A 46 43.83 -34.90 75.98
N THR A 47 44.37 -33.78 76.43
CA THR A 47 45.76 -33.68 76.93
C THR A 47 45.85 -33.26 78.40
N ALA A 48 44.90 -33.68 79.23
CA ALA A 48 44.98 -33.49 80.68
C ALA A 48 45.45 -34.79 81.35
N VAL A 49 46.59 -34.74 82.02
CA VAL A 49 47.08 -35.81 82.90
C VAL A 49 45.96 -36.12 83.92
N LEU A 50 45.42 -37.32 83.83
CA LEU A 50 44.33 -37.76 84.70
C LEU A 50 44.82 -37.84 86.15
N PRO A 51 44.05 -37.30 87.13
CA PRO A 51 44.41 -37.43 88.54
C PRO A 51 44.49 -38.91 88.94
N PRO A 52 45.47 -39.30 89.78
CA PRO A 52 45.65 -40.70 90.16
C PRO A 52 44.39 -41.21 90.88
N ARG A 53 43.84 -42.33 90.38
CA ARG A 53 42.67 -42.98 90.96
C ARG A 53 43.03 -43.58 92.31
N ASP A 54 42.18 -43.35 93.30
CA ASP A 54 42.22 -44.07 94.57
C ASP A 54 41.80 -45.53 94.33
N LYS A 55 42.78 -46.45 94.36
CA LYS A 55 42.58 -47.87 94.06
C LYS A 55 41.77 -48.62 95.11
N SER A 56 41.61 -48.05 96.31
CA SER A 56 40.90 -48.65 97.44
C SER A 56 39.39 -48.39 97.43
N LYS A 57 38.94 -47.40 96.64
CA LYS A 57 37.51 -47.07 96.50
C LYS A 57 36.80 -48.02 95.55
N VAL A 58 35.54 -48.35 95.90
CA VAL A 58 34.66 -49.12 95.03
C VAL A 58 34.51 -48.40 93.69
N ILE A 59 34.81 -49.12 92.61
CA ILE A 59 34.69 -48.60 91.26
C ILE A 59 33.21 -48.46 90.94
N THR A 60 32.82 -47.21 90.67
CA THR A 60 31.47 -46.85 90.24
C THR A 60 31.56 -46.39 88.79
N TYR A 61 30.60 -46.82 87.98
CA TYR A 61 30.46 -46.35 86.60
C TYR A 61 28.99 -46.06 86.34
N ARG A 62 28.69 -44.85 85.84
CA ARG A 62 27.33 -44.50 85.48
C ARG A 62 27.10 -44.86 84.03
N VAL A 63 26.31 -45.91 83.78
CA VAL A 63 25.99 -46.32 82.41
C VAL A 63 25.15 -45.20 81.75
N PRO A 64 25.60 -44.63 80.62
CA PRO A 64 24.83 -43.60 79.92
C PRO A 64 23.48 -44.12 79.43
N HIS A 65 22.55 -43.20 79.12
CA HIS A 65 21.31 -43.57 78.44
C HIS A 65 21.62 -44.27 77.11
N ASN A 66 20.86 -45.32 76.77
CA ASN A 66 21.03 -46.13 75.56
C ASN A 66 22.40 -46.81 75.41
N ALA A 67 23.12 -46.99 76.51
CA ALA A 67 24.33 -47.81 76.57
C ALA A 67 24.09 -49.07 77.42
N CYS A 68 24.93 -50.07 77.22
CA CYS A 68 24.99 -51.24 78.08
C CYS A 68 26.43 -51.54 78.45
N VAL A 69 26.62 -52.12 79.63
CA VAL A 69 27.93 -52.55 80.10
C VAL A 69 27.84 -54.01 80.48
N GLN A 70 28.81 -54.79 79.99
CA GLN A 70 28.99 -56.18 80.36
C GLN A 70 30.03 -56.27 81.47
N ILE A 71 29.63 -56.93 82.56
CA ILE A 71 30.48 -57.17 83.72
C ILE A 71 30.60 -58.66 83.89
N TYR A 72 31.84 -59.13 84.01
CA TYR A 72 32.14 -60.53 84.22
C TYR A 72 32.63 -60.73 85.64
N ASP A 73 31.92 -61.55 86.42
CA ASP A 73 32.36 -62.02 87.72
C ASP A 73 33.23 -63.27 87.52
N TYR A 74 34.54 -63.16 87.82
CA TYR A 74 35.47 -64.26 87.65
C TYR A 74 35.29 -65.36 88.71
N LYS A 75 34.76 -65.02 89.88
CA LYS A 75 34.54 -65.98 90.96
C LYS A 75 33.28 -66.80 90.73
N SER A 76 32.19 -66.13 90.36
CA SER A 76 30.92 -66.80 90.05
C SER A 76 30.87 -67.32 88.61
N LYS A 77 31.84 -66.97 87.76
CA LYS A 77 31.92 -67.29 86.31
C LYS A 77 30.66 -66.89 85.53
N ASN A 78 30.03 -65.80 85.96
CA ASN A 78 28.78 -65.31 85.38
C ASN A 78 29.00 -63.91 84.81
N ALA A 79 28.46 -63.69 83.61
CA ALA A 79 28.36 -62.37 83.00
C ALA A 79 27.00 -61.76 83.31
N ARG A 80 26.96 -60.50 83.71
CA ARG A 80 25.73 -59.70 83.78
C ARG A 80 25.85 -58.51 82.85
N ILE A 81 24.74 -58.22 82.16
CA ILE A 81 24.61 -57.07 81.26
C ILE A 81 23.68 -56.08 81.94
N ILE A 82 24.14 -54.85 82.09
CA ILE A 82 23.37 -53.78 82.72
C ILE A 82 23.09 -52.70 81.68
N PHE A 83 21.83 -52.31 81.56
CA PHE A 83 21.36 -51.28 80.65
C PHE A 83 21.27 -49.94 81.37
N GLY A 84 21.70 -48.87 80.72
CA GLY A 84 21.59 -47.52 81.25
C GLY A 84 20.13 -47.04 81.35
N PRO A 85 19.83 -46.05 82.22
CA PRO A 85 20.77 -45.23 82.98
C PRO A 85 20.96 -45.70 84.43
N GLU A 86 21.50 -46.89 84.64
CA GLU A 86 21.78 -47.44 85.97
C GLU A 86 23.23 -47.12 86.42
N LEU A 87 23.42 -46.84 87.71
CA LEU A 87 24.75 -46.72 88.31
C LEU A 87 25.23 -48.10 88.73
N VAL A 88 26.38 -48.50 88.21
CA VAL A 88 26.93 -49.82 88.45
C VAL A 88 28.14 -49.73 89.36
N MET A 89 28.15 -50.59 90.36
CA MET A 89 29.28 -50.77 91.28
C MET A 89 29.88 -52.15 91.03
N LEU A 90 31.19 -52.19 90.77
CA LEU A 90 31.89 -53.45 90.62
C LEU A 90 32.11 -54.11 91.98
N GLY A 91 31.75 -55.39 92.06
CA GLY A 91 32.18 -56.26 93.14
C GLY A 91 33.70 -56.52 93.11
N PRO A 92 34.28 -57.09 94.18
CA PRO A 92 35.71 -57.39 94.24
C PRO A 92 36.22 -58.21 93.06
N ASP A 93 35.52 -59.29 92.71
CA ASP A 93 35.90 -60.27 91.68
C ASP A 93 35.31 -59.94 90.29
N GLU A 94 34.64 -58.79 90.14
CA GLU A 94 34.01 -58.37 88.88
C GLU A 94 34.93 -57.48 88.04
N GLN A 95 34.95 -57.63 86.71
CA GLN A 95 35.63 -56.66 85.84
C GLN A 95 34.74 -56.22 84.69
N PHE A 96 35.00 -55.01 84.18
CA PHE A 96 34.43 -54.55 82.93
C PHE A 96 35.02 -55.37 81.77
N THR A 97 34.15 -55.91 80.94
CA THR A 97 34.57 -56.50 79.68
C THR A 97 34.57 -55.39 78.64
N ILE A 98 35.74 -55.05 78.10
CA ILE A 98 35.84 -54.12 76.97
C ILE A 98 35.21 -54.83 75.77
N LEU A 99 34.03 -54.33 75.40
CA LEU A 99 33.20 -54.64 74.22
C LEU A 99 33.58 -55.93 73.46
N ASN A 100 33.29 -57.11 74.03
CA ASN A 100 33.31 -58.36 73.29
C ASN A 100 31.86 -58.77 72.99
N LEU A 101 31.20 -58.00 72.12
CA LEU A 101 29.95 -58.45 71.49
C LEU A 101 30.31 -59.63 70.56
N SER A 102 29.32 -60.43 70.16
CA SER A 102 29.53 -61.55 69.18
C SER A 102 30.32 -61.14 67.93
N VAL A 103 30.34 -59.84 67.62
CA VAL A 103 31.20 -59.21 66.62
C VAL A 103 32.12 -58.18 67.32
N PRO A 104 33.46 -58.33 67.24
CA PRO A 104 34.42 -57.42 67.88
C PRO A 104 34.34 -55.96 67.38
N ASP A 105 33.97 -55.75 66.11
CA ASP A 105 33.73 -54.43 65.52
C ASP A 105 32.41 -54.41 64.73
N PHE A 106 31.32 -54.16 65.45
CA PHE A 106 29.98 -54.11 64.85
C PHE A 106 29.81 -52.95 63.87
N VAL A 107 30.53 -51.83 64.05
CA VAL A 107 30.44 -50.65 63.17
C VAL A 107 31.16 -50.92 61.87
N GLY A 108 32.37 -51.48 61.92
CA GLY A 108 33.13 -51.87 60.75
C GLY A 108 32.40 -52.90 59.90
N ASP A 109 31.86 -53.96 60.51
CA ASP A 109 31.11 -55.00 59.78
C ASP A 109 29.81 -54.47 59.17
N PHE A 110 29.09 -53.60 59.90
CA PHE A 110 27.94 -52.87 59.40
C PHE A 110 28.31 -52.04 58.16
N CYS A 111 29.31 -51.17 58.27
CA CYS A 111 29.76 -50.31 57.17
C CYS A 111 30.24 -51.12 55.96
N LYS A 112 30.94 -52.23 56.19
CA LYS A 112 31.43 -53.11 55.13
C LYS A 112 30.28 -53.75 54.36
N THR A 113 29.27 -54.27 55.05
CA THR A 113 28.09 -54.89 54.45
C THR A 113 27.26 -53.88 53.66
N VAL A 114 26.97 -52.72 54.25
CA VAL A 114 26.21 -51.65 53.59
C VAL A 114 26.95 -51.12 52.37
N ALA A 115 28.25 -50.87 52.48
CA ALA A 115 29.05 -50.36 51.37
C ALA A 115 29.18 -51.39 50.23
N ALA A 116 29.28 -52.68 50.54
CA ALA A 116 29.28 -53.73 49.53
C ALA A 116 27.96 -53.78 48.74
N LYS A 117 26.81 -53.70 49.44
CA LYS A 117 25.48 -53.63 48.81
C LYS A 117 25.32 -52.40 47.91
N ILE A 118 25.71 -51.21 48.40
CA ILE A 118 25.62 -49.97 47.62
C ILE A 118 26.52 -50.04 46.39
N ARG A 119 27.80 -50.41 46.55
CA ARG A 119 28.73 -50.53 45.41
C ARG A 119 28.26 -51.52 44.36
N GLY A 120 27.74 -52.68 44.80
CA GLY A 120 27.23 -53.71 43.88
C GLY A 120 26.05 -53.21 43.04
N ALA A 121 25.11 -52.48 43.63
CA ALA A 121 23.97 -51.95 42.92
C ALA A 121 24.33 -50.77 41.99
N VAL A 122 25.19 -49.86 42.46
CA VAL A 122 25.58 -48.66 41.69
C VAL A 122 26.44 -49.02 40.48
N ALA A 123 27.24 -50.09 40.56
CA ALA A 123 28.08 -50.54 39.44
C ALA A 123 27.28 -50.92 38.17
N GLY A 124 26.03 -51.32 38.31
CA GLY A 124 25.16 -51.70 37.19
C GLY A 124 24.32 -50.55 36.61
N ILE A 125 24.40 -49.34 37.17
CA ILE A 125 23.52 -48.22 36.83
C ILE A 125 24.33 -47.12 36.15
N SER A 126 23.70 -46.40 35.22
CA SER A 126 24.35 -45.25 34.58
C SER A 126 24.53 -44.10 35.56
N PHE A 127 25.56 -43.30 35.34
CA PHE A 127 25.90 -42.18 36.22
C PHE A 127 24.76 -41.16 36.34
N ASP A 128 24.11 -40.81 35.22
CA ASP A 128 23.02 -39.82 35.17
C ASP A 128 21.77 -40.31 35.93
N ASP A 129 21.39 -41.58 35.75
CA ASP A 129 20.26 -42.17 36.46
C ASP A 129 20.55 -42.24 37.97
N PHE A 130 21.78 -42.59 38.35
CA PHE A 130 22.20 -42.53 39.75
C PHE A 130 22.17 -41.10 40.31
N HIS A 131 22.57 -40.07 39.55
CA HIS A 131 22.54 -38.68 40.03
C HIS A 131 21.12 -38.17 40.28
N LYS A 132 20.17 -38.55 39.43
CA LYS A 132 18.75 -38.17 39.57
C LYS A 132 18.03 -38.97 40.66
N ASN A 133 18.33 -40.26 40.79
CA ASN A 133 17.59 -41.21 41.62
C ASN A 133 18.40 -41.83 42.78
N SER A 134 19.52 -41.22 43.17
CA SER A 134 20.47 -41.73 44.18
C SER A 134 19.80 -42.19 45.48
N ALA A 135 18.88 -41.39 46.02
CA ALA A 135 18.17 -41.69 47.25
C ALA A 135 17.37 -43.01 47.17
N LYS A 136 16.67 -43.21 46.07
CA LYS A 136 15.86 -44.41 45.85
C LYS A 136 16.75 -45.63 45.62
N ILE A 137 17.80 -45.48 44.81
CA ILE A 137 18.72 -46.57 44.47
C ILE A 137 19.44 -47.07 45.72
N ILE A 138 20.02 -46.18 46.53
CA ILE A 138 20.76 -46.56 47.74
C ILE A 138 19.84 -47.25 48.76
N ARG A 139 18.66 -46.70 49.03
CA ARG A 139 17.71 -47.31 49.98
C ARG A 139 17.24 -48.69 49.51
N THR A 140 16.92 -48.82 48.23
CA THR A 140 16.52 -50.10 47.63
C THR A 140 17.63 -51.14 47.74
N SER A 141 18.88 -50.73 47.52
CA SER A 141 20.05 -51.61 47.56
C SER A 141 20.35 -52.14 48.97
N VAL A 142 20.16 -51.31 50.00
CA VAL A 142 20.50 -51.70 51.37
C VAL A 142 19.39 -52.52 52.01
N PHE A 143 18.14 -52.03 51.95
CA PHE A 143 17.00 -52.68 52.59
C PHE A 143 16.42 -53.85 51.77
N GLY A 144 16.68 -53.87 50.47
CA GLY A 144 16.04 -54.81 49.55
C GLY A 144 14.59 -54.45 49.26
N ILE A 145 13.98 -55.26 48.41
CA ILE A 145 12.60 -55.11 47.95
C ILE A 145 11.80 -56.29 48.50
N ASP A 146 10.62 -56.00 49.04
CA ASP A 146 9.68 -57.02 49.49
C ASP A 146 8.88 -57.60 48.31
N GLU A 147 8.15 -58.71 48.51
CA GLU A 147 7.35 -59.39 47.47
C GLU A 147 6.36 -58.45 46.75
N ASN A 148 5.94 -57.39 47.45
CA ASN A 148 5.04 -56.34 46.98
C ASN A 148 5.74 -55.17 46.24
N LYS A 149 7.01 -55.32 45.84
CA LYS A 149 7.84 -54.28 45.21
C LYS A 149 8.05 -53.00 46.04
N ARG A 150 7.86 -53.07 47.36
CA ARG A 150 8.09 -51.95 48.29
C ARG A 150 9.45 -52.10 48.95
N ILE A 151 10.09 -50.97 49.25
CA ILE A 151 11.38 -50.95 49.95
C ILE A 151 11.14 -51.40 51.39
N ASN A 152 11.93 -52.34 51.88
CA ASN A 152 11.86 -52.77 53.26
C ASN A 152 12.27 -51.63 54.22
N ASN A 153 11.64 -51.58 55.40
CA ASN A 153 11.89 -50.51 56.36
C ASN A 153 12.99 -50.82 57.37
N ARG A 154 13.49 -52.06 57.37
CA ARG A 154 14.52 -52.49 58.32
C ARG A 154 15.46 -53.52 57.71
N LEU A 155 16.74 -53.38 58.01
CA LEU A 155 17.74 -54.41 57.77
C LEU A 155 18.22 -54.91 59.14
N VAL A 156 18.05 -56.22 59.39
CA VAL A 156 18.42 -56.85 60.66
C VAL A 156 19.68 -57.68 60.46
N PHE A 157 20.70 -57.42 61.28
CA PHE A 157 21.90 -58.25 61.37
C PHE A 157 21.66 -59.33 62.45
N THR A 158 21.61 -60.59 62.05
CA THR A 158 21.25 -61.71 62.95
C THR A 158 22.32 -62.03 64.00
N GLN A 159 23.57 -61.59 63.79
CA GLN A 159 24.70 -61.91 64.67
C GLN A 159 24.73 -61.07 65.96
N ASN A 160 24.29 -59.82 65.88
CA ASN A 160 24.33 -58.85 66.97
C ASN A 160 22.98 -58.15 67.20
N ASN A 161 21.93 -58.55 66.48
CA ASN A 161 20.60 -57.94 66.47
C ASN A 161 20.61 -56.43 66.18
N LEU A 162 21.64 -55.94 65.46
CA LEU A 162 21.67 -54.57 64.99
C LEU A 162 20.57 -54.37 63.95
N VAL A 163 19.73 -53.36 64.15
CA VAL A 163 18.65 -53.01 63.23
C VAL A 163 18.94 -51.65 62.62
N LEU A 164 19.09 -51.63 61.31
CA LEU A 164 19.12 -50.40 60.55
C LEU A 164 17.69 -49.98 60.22
N THR A 165 17.29 -48.79 60.68
CA THR A 165 15.94 -48.24 60.48
C THR A 165 15.86 -47.28 59.30
N SER A 166 16.89 -46.46 59.09
CA SER A 166 16.95 -45.50 57.99
C SER A 166 18.38 -45.24 57.54
N ILE A 167 18.52 -44.78 56.30
CA ILE A 167 19.79 -44.33 55.72
C ILE A 167 19.56 -42.96 55.10
N ASP A 168 20.42 -42.04 55.50
CA ASP A 168 20.44 -40.67 55.03
C ASP A 168 21.71 -40.40 54.25
N ILE A 169 21.54 -39.86 53.04
CA ILE A 169 22.64 -39.55 52.13
C ILE A 169 22.95 -38.07 52.31
N GLN A 170 24.08 -37.78 52.94
CA GLN A 170 24.49 -36.40 53.22
C GLN A 170 25.02 -35.70 51.97
N SER A 171 25.85 -36.38 51.19
CA SER A 171 26.38 -35.85 49.94
C SER A 171 26.80 -36.96 49.00
N VAL A 172 26.68 -36.69 47.70
CA VAL A 172 27.22 -37.52 46.62
C VAL A 172 28.09 -36.60 45.78
N LYS A 173 29.37 -36.91 45.67
CA LYS A 173 30.33 -36.14 44.88
C LYS A 173 31.13 -37.07 43.97
N PRO A 174 31.34 -36.71 42.70
CA PRO A 174 32.31 -37.39 41.86
C PRO A 174 33.69 -37.33 42.49
N VAL A 175 34.44 -38.44 42.43
CA VAL A 175 35.82 -38.50 42.94
C VAL A 175 36.79 -37.86 41.96
N ASP A 176 36.50 -37.98 40.66
CA ASP A 176 37.34 -37.47 39.58
C ASP A 176 37.02 -36.01 39.26
N GLN A 177 38.05 -35.16 39.32
CA GLN A 177 37.95 -33.73 39.06
C GLN A 177 37.47 -33.44 37.64
N ARG A 178 37.92 -34.22 36.64
CA ARG A 178 37.50 -34.02 35.24
C ARG A 178 36.00 -34.23 35.08
N THR A 179 35.44 -35.22 35.77
CA THR A 179 33.99 -35.49 35.79
C THR A 179 33.23 -34.35 36.46
N GLN A 180 33.77 -33.75 37.53
CA GLN A 180 33.18 -32.58 38.17
C GLN A 180 33.16 -31.36 37.24
N ASP A 181 34.26 -31.07 36.55
CA ASP A 181 34.36 -29.95 35.61
C ASP A 181 33.42 -30.14 34.41
N ALA A 182 33.28 -31.39 33.91
CA ALA A 182 32.34 -31.72 32.84
C ALA A 182 30.89 -31.49 33.26
N LEU A 183 30.53 -31.84 34.49
CA LEU A 183 29.21 -31.54 35.05
C LEU A 183 28.97 -30.03 35.18
N GLN A 184 29.96 -29.28 35.65
CA GLN A 184 29.83 -27.83 35.75
C GLN A 184 29.60 -27.17 34.38
N LYS A 185 30.31 -27.62 33.35
CA LYS A 185 30.07 -27.19 31.96
C LYS A 185 28.66 -27.57 31.48
N SER A 186 28.19 -28.77 31.80
CA SER A 186 26.83 -29.19 31.46
C SER A 186 25.77 -28.29 32.11
N VAL A 187 25.96 -27.85 33.36
CA VAL A 187 25.06 -26.91 34.03
C VAL A 187 25.08 -25.54 33.35
N GLN A 188 26.27 -25.04 32.98
CA GLN A 188 26.40 -23.78 32.26
C GLN A 188 25.66 -23.82 30.91
N LEU A 189 25.84 -24.90 30.14
CA LEU A 189 25.13 -25.09 28.87
C LEU A 189 23.61 -25.19 29.07
N ALA A 190 23.15 -25.84 30.14
CA ALA A 190 21.72 -25.91 30.44
C ALA A 190 21.14 -24.51 30.69
N ILE A 191 21.84 -23.66 31.44
CA ILE A 191 21.45 -22.26 31.68
C ILE A 191 21.42 -21.50 30.36
N GLU A 192 22.46 -21.63 29.55
CA GLU A 192 22.54 -20.98 28.23
C GLU A 192 21.39 -21.39 27.31
N ILE A 193 21.06 -22.68 27.24
CA ILE A 193 19.92 -23.18 26.45
C ILE A 193 18.61 -22.58 26.97
N THR A 194 18.41 -22.50 28.28
CA THR A 194 17.19 -21.88 28.84
C THR A 194 17.12 -20.38 28.54
N THR A 195 18.24 -19.66 28.60
CA THR A 195 18.33 -18.23 28.27
C THR A 195 18.05 -18.00 26.79
N ASN A 196 18.70 -18.76 25.90
CA ASN A 196 18.49 -18.67 24.46
C ASN A 196 17.05 -19.02 24.08
N SER A 197 16.44 -20.00 24.75
CA SER A 197 15.03 -20.34 24.55
C SER A 197 14.11 -19.19 24.97
N GLN A 198 14.39 -18.52 26.09
CA GLN A 198 13.60 -17.36 26.54
C GLN A 198 13.78 -16.16 25.61
N GLU A 199 15.02 -15.89 25.16
CA GLU A 199 15.31 -14.83 24.19
C GLU A 199 14.60 -15.08 22.87
N ALA A 200 14.66 -16.31 22.34
CA ALA A 200 13.97 -16.69 21.12
C ALA A 200 12.45 -16.49 21.25
N GLN A 201 11.85 -16.87 22.38
CA GLN A 201 10.43 -16.63 22.66
C GLN A 201 10.11 -15.12 22.69
N ALA A 202 10.90 -14.31 23.38
CA ALA A 202 10.72 -12.87 23.44
C ALA A 202 10.81 -12.22 22.05
N LYS A 203 11.79 -12.64 21.23
CA LYS A 203 11.95 -12.19 19.85
C LYS A 203 10.76 -12.58 18.98
N HIS A 204 10.28 -13.81 19.08
CA HIS A 204 9.08 -14.26 18.38
C HIS A 204 7.83 -13.46 18.78
N MET A 205 7.65 -13.19 20.07
CA MET A 205 6.55 -12.35 20.55
C MET A 205 6.65 -10.92 20.00
N ALA A 206 7.85 -10.33 20.01
CA ALA A 206 8.09 -9.00 19.44
C ALA A 206 7.77 -8.97 17.94
N SER A 207 8.23 -9.95 17.16
CA SER A 207 7.91 -10.06 15.73
C SER A 207 6.41 -10.22 15.47
N ARG A 208 5.70 -10.99 16.32
CA ARG A 208 4.23 -11.14 16.22
C ARG A 208 3.52 -9.81 16.42
N ILE A 209 3.87 -9.07 17.48
CA ILE A 209 3.30 -7.75 17.78
C ILE A 209 3.60 -6.77 16.65
N GLN A 210 4.82 -6.78 16.12
CA GLN A 210 5.20 -5.92 15.00
C GLN A 210 4.37 -6.23 13.74
N GLN A 211 4.13 -7.51 13.45
CA GLN A 211 3.32 -7.91 12.31
C GLN A 211 1.85 -7.52 12.47
N GLU A 212 1.31 -7.64 13.67
CA GLU A 212 -0.04 -7.18 14.01
C GLU A 212 -0.17 -5.66 13.85
N ALA A 213 0.78 -4.88 14.36
CA ALA A 213 0.81 -3.43 14.20
C ALA A 213 0.91 -3.00 12.72
N LYS A 214 1.75 -3.70 11.91
CA LYS A 214 1.83 -3.47 10.47
C LYS A 214 0.51 -3.77 9.77
N GLY A 215 -0.13 -4.90 10.11
CA GLY A 215 -1.43 -5.26 9.56
C GLY A 215 -2.52 -4.23 9.90
N TYR A 216 -2.52 -3.71 11.12
CA TYR A 216 -3.42 -2.65 11.53
C TYR A 216 -3.19 -1.35 10.75
N LEU A 217 -1.93 -0.92 10.62
CA LEU A 217 -1.56 0.30 9.90
C LEU A 217 -1.91 0.21 8.42
N GLU A 218 -1.64 -0.91 7.75
CA GLU A 218 -2.05 -1.11 6.36
C GLU A 218 -3.57 -1.08 6.19
N ARG A 219 -4.32 -1.69 7.12
CA ARG A 219 -5.78 -1.62 7.07
C ARG A 219 -6.28 -0.17 7.20
N GLN A 220 -5.69 0.59 8.12
CA GLN A 220 -6.00 2.01 8.30
C GLN A 220 -5.64 2.84 7.07
N ARG A 221 -4.48 2.58 6.46
CA ARG A 221 -4.08 3.25 5.22
C ARG A 221 -5.07 2.99 4.10
N ILE A 222 -5.50 1.74 3.92
CA ILE A 222 -6.49 1.39 2.90
C ILE A 222 -7.83 2.07 3.16
N THR A 223 -8.27 2.19 4.43
CA THR A 223 -9.52 2.91 4.74
C THR A 223 -9.40 4.40 4.44
N ASP A 224 -8.27 5.03 4.79
CA ASP A 224 -8.03 6.44 4.54
C ASP A 224 -7.92 6.72 3.02
N GLU A 225 -7.21 5.86 2.28
CA GLU A 225 -7.14 5.93 0.81
C GLU A 225 -8.52 5.75 0.16
N ALA A 226 -9.34 4.82 0.65
CA ALA A 226 -10.69 4.60 0.15
C ALA A 226 -11.63 5.78 0.41
N GLU A 227 -11.54 6.41 1.59
CA GLU A 227 -12.31 7.60 1.93
C GLU A 227 -11.88 8.81 1.09
N ALA A 228 -10.58 9.01 0.92
CA ALA A 228 -10.03 10.04 0.04
C ALA A 228 -10.47 9.84 -1.42
N GLU A 229 -10.50 8.61 -1.92
CA GLU A 229 -10.92 8.31 -3.29
C GLU A 229 -12.42 8.52 -3.49
N LYS A 230 -13.24 8.31 -2.46
CA LYS A 230 -14.67 8.63 -2.49
C LYS A 230 -14.91 10.14 -2.63
N GLU A 231 -14.24 10.95 -1.82
CA GLU A 231 -14.29 12.42 -1.93
C GLU A 231 -13.75 12.90 -3.28
N ARG A 232 -12.69 12.26 -3.79
CA ARG A 232 -12.14 12.55 -5.11
C ARG A 232 -13.14 12.28 -6.23
N GLN A 233 -13.90 11.18 -6.14
CA GLN A 233 -14.95 10.87 -7.10
C GLN A 233 -16.02 11.99 -7.11
N GLU A 234 -16.46 12.44 -5.93
CA GLU A 234 -17.44 13.54 -5.81
C GLU A 234 -16.91 14.84 -6.44
N LEU A 235 -15.66 15.20 -6.17
CA LEU A 235 -15.00 16.35 -6.77
C LEU A 235 -14.94 16.24 -8.29
N LEU A 236 -14.58 15.07 -8.84
CA LEU A 236 -14.52 14.85 -10.29
C LEU A 236 -15.90 14.99 -10.95
N VAL A 237 -16.96 14.49 -10.29
CA VAL A 237 -18.34 14.67 -10.77
C VAL A 237 -18.71 16.15 -10.78
N LEU A 238 -18.35 16.89 -9.74
CA LEU A 238 -18.61 18.33 -9.66
C LEU A 238 -17.83 19.11 -10.72
N GLN A 239 -16.56 18.77 -10.94
CA GLN A 239 -15.73 19.37 -11.98
C GLN A 239 -16.29 19.10 -13.38
N ALA A 240 -16.70 17.86 -13.67
CA ALA A 240 -17.32 17.51 -14.94
C ALA A 240 -18.62 18.29 -15.16
N ARG A 241 -19.44 18.44 -14.11
CA ARG A 241 -20.66 19.26 -14.16
C ARG A 241 -20.36 20.73 -14.41
N SER A 242 -19.37 21.30 -13.71
CA SER A 242 -18.96 22.70 -13.90
C SER A 242 -18.41 22.93 -15.30
N ALA A 243 -17.57 22.04 -15.82
CA ALA A 243 -17.05 22.11 -17.19
C ALA A 243 -18.18 22.01 -18.23
N ALA A 244 -19.18 21.14 -18.00
CA ALA A 244 -20.34 21.05 -18.89
C ALA A 244 -21.16 22.34 -18.90
N VAL A 245 -21.41 22.95 -17.73
CA VAL A 245 -22.12 24.24 -17.61
C VAL A 245 -21.31 25.36 -18.26
N GLU A 246 -19.99 25.38 -18.09
CA GLU A 246 -19.11 26.37 -18.71
C GLU A 246 -19.15 26.26 -20.24
N LEU A 247 -19.03 25.04 -20.79
CA LEU A 247 -19.08 24.81 -22.23
C LEU A 247 -20.44 25.19 -22.83
N VAL A 248 -21.53 24.78 -22.17
CA VAL A 248 -22.89 25.17 -22.58
C VAL A 248 -23.06 26.68 -22.48
N GLY A 249 -22.54 27.31 -21.43
CA GLY A 249 -22.56 28.76 -21.23
C GLY A 249 -21.82 29.51 -22.33
N GLN A 250 -20.60 29.08 -22.66
CA GLN A 250 -19.81 29.65 -23.76
C GLN A 250 -20.51 29.47 -25.11
N SER A 251 -20.96 28.25 -25.43
CA SER A 251 -21.63 27.96 -26.69
C SER A 251 -22.95 28.73 -26.82
N HIS A 252 -23.74 28.82 -25.75
CA HIS A 252 -25.00 29.56 -25.75
C HIS A 252 -24.76 31.07 -25.87
N ALA A 253 -23.77 31.62 -25.14
CA ALA A 253 -23.39 33.01 -25.25
C ALA A 253 -22.92 33.36 -26.67
N GLU A 254 -22.03 32.55 -27.26
CA GLU A 254 -21.52 32.77 -28.61
C GLU A 254 -22.64 32.66 -29.66
N ALA A 255 -23.48 31.62 -29.56
CA ALA A 255 -24.61 31.43 -30.48
C ALA A 255 -25.61 32.60 -30.38
N LYS A 256 -25.93 33.05 -29.16
CA LYS A 256 -26.83 34.20 -28.93
C LYS A 256 -26.22 35.49 -29.46
N SER A 257 -24.95 35.78 -29.17
CA SER A 257 -24.26 36.96 -29.68
C SER A 257 -24.18 36.96 -31.21
N ARG A 258 -23.93 35.81 -31.85
CA ARG A 258 -23.92 35.70 -33.31
C ARG A 258 -25.31 35.88 -33.91
N ALA A 259 -26.34 35.30 -33.30
CA ALA A 259 -27.72 35.48 -33.74
C ALA A 259 -28.15 36.96 -33.64
N GLU A 260 -27.82 37.63 -32.53
CA GLU A 260 -28.17 39.03 -32.30
C GLU A 260 -27.40 39.98 -33.24
N ALA A 261 -26.12 39.70 -33.50
CA ALA A 261 -25.35 40.41 -34.53
C ALA A 261 -25.96 40.24 -35.93
N ALA A 262 -26.38 39.03 -36.29
CA ALA A 262 -27.03 38.76 -37.58
C ALA A 262 -28.40 39.45 -37.72
N ILE A 263 -29.16 39.57 -36.63
CA ILE A 263 -30.42 40.33 -36.61
C ILE A 263 -30.13 41.80 -36.89
N ILE A 264 -29.16 42.40 -36.19
CA ILE A 264 -28.79 43.81 -36.38
C ILE A 264 -28.29 44.05 -37.81
N GLU A 265 -27.46 43.16 -38.34
CA GLU A 265 -26.97 43.26 -39.72
C GLU A 265 -28.13 43.11 -40.74
N GLY A 266 -29.06 42.19 -40.50
CA GLY A 266 -30.27 42.02 -41.30
C GLY A 266 -31.13 43.27 -41.32
N ASP A 267 -31.44 43.83 -40.15
CA ASP A 267 -32.24 45.05 -40.01
C ASP A 267 -31.55 46.25 -40.69
N ALA A 268 -30.25 46.42 -40.45
CA ALA A 268 -29.45 47.48 -41.09
C ALA A 268 -29.37 47.30 -42.62
N ALA A 269 -29.30 46.07 -43.12
CA ALA A 269 -29.29 45.78 -44.56
C ALA A 269 -30.65 46.10 -45.20
N VAL A 270 -31.76 45.78 -44.52
CA VAL A 270 -33.10 46.17 -44.96
C VAL A 270 -33.23 47.69 -45.00
N GLU A 271 -32.84 48.38 -43.92
CA GLU A 271 -32.88 49.85 -43.86
C GLU A 271 -31.98 50.49 -44.94
N GLN A 272 -30.79 49.94 -45.15
CA GLN A 272 -29.90 50.40 -46.22
C GLN A 272 -30.51 50.16 -47.61
N ALA A 273 -31.17 49.02 -47.83
CA ALA A 273 -31.83 48.71 -49.09
C ALA A 273 -33.01 49.64 -49.34
N THR A 274 -33.82 49.97 -48.33
CA THR A 274 -34.93 50.93 -48.46
C THR A 274 -34.40 52.32 -48.76
N LEU A 275 -33.40 52.81 -48.03
CA LEU A 275 -32.78 54.12 -48.29
C LEU A 275 -32.12 54.19 -49.67
N ARG A 276 -31.48 53.11 -50.14
CA ARG A 276 -30.92 53.03 -51.50
C ARG A 276 -32.01 53.02 -52.55
N ALA A 277 -33.12 52.31 -52.34
CA ALA A 277 -34.25 52.29 -53.26
C ALA A 277 -34.89 53.68 -53.37
N GLU A 278 -35.07 54.38 -52.24
CA GLU A 278 -35.55 55.76 -52.22
C GLU A 278 -34.59 56.71 -52.92
N ALA A 279 -33.28 56.64 -52.61
CA ALA A 279 -32.27 57.45 -53.27
C ALA A 279 -32.18 57.16 -54.77
N GLY A 280 -32.32 55.89 -55.17
CA GLY A 280 -32.37 55.47 -56.57
C GLY A 280 -33.59 56.03 -57.28
N LYS A 281 -34.77 55.94 -56.66
CA LYS A 281 -36.01 56.51 -57.17
C LYS A 281 -35.89 58.01 -57.38
N ILE A 282 -35.40 58.75 -56.39
CA ILE A 282 -35.19 60.21 -56.51
C ILE A 282 -34.24 60.51 -57.68
N LYS A 283 -33.12 59.79 -57.80
CA LYS A 283 -32.19 59.99 -58.92
C LYS A 283 -32.86 59.73 -60.27
N SER A 284 -33.53 58.59 -60.43
CA SER A 284 -34.24 58.26 -61.66
C SER A 284 -35.32 59.26 -62.01
N ASP A 285 -36.11 59.72 -61.02
CA ASP A 285 -37.13 60.76 -61.21
C ASP A 285 -36.48 62.08 -61.68
N THR A 286 -35.39 62.51 -61.04
CA THR A 286 -34.67 63.73 -61.45
C THR A 286 -34.02 63.61 -62.83
N GLU A 287 -33.49 62.45 -63.20
CA GLU A 287 -32.95 62.19 -64.54
C GLU A 287 -34.05 62.22 -65.60
N LEU A 288 -35.21 61.63 -65.29
CA LEU A 288 -36.37 61.62 -66.17
C LEU A 288 -36.90 63.04 -66.39
N ASP A 289 -37.02 63.84 -65.34
CA ASP A 289 -37.42 65.26 -65.45
C ASP A 289 -36.44 66.05 -66.33
N ARG A 290 -35.12 65.86 -66.13
CA ARG A 290 -34.10 66.51 -66.94
C ARG A 290 -34.20 66.10 -68.42
N LEU A 291 -34.42 64.82 -68.69
CA LEU A 291 -34.61 64.29 -70.03
C LEU A 291 -35.88 64.85 -70.67
N MET A 292 -37.00 64.91 -69.93
CA MET A 292 -38.25 65.48 -70.41
C MET A 292 -38.09 66.95 -70.80
N GLN A 293 -37.47 67.77 -69.94
CA GLN A 293 -37.18 69.17 -70.26
C GLN A 293 -36.29 69.32 -71.48
N THR A 294 -35.24 68.48 -71.59
CA THR A 294 -34.35 68.50 -72.76
C THR A 294 -35.11 68.14 -74.03
N ARG A 295 -35.93 67.10 -74.00
CA ARG A 295 -36.76 66.67 -75.14
C ARG A 295 -37.82 67.70 -75.53
N GLU A 296 -38.41 68.40 -74.56
CA GLU A 296 -39.36 69.48 -74.82
C GLU A 296 -38.67 70.67 -75.50
N LEU A 297 -37.47 71.04 -75.05
CA LEU A 297 -36.66 72.07 -75.69
C LEU A 297 -36.24 71.66 -77.12
N GLU A 298 -35.81 70.42 -77.34
CA GLU A 298 -35.52 69.90 -78.68
C GLU A 298 -36.75 69.97 -79.59
N LEU A 299 -37.92 69.51 -79.12
CA LEU A 299 -39.16 69.56 -79.89
C LEU A 299 -39.60 70.98 -80.24
N THR A 300 -39.42 71.94 -79.32
CA THR A 300 -39.75 73.35 -79.61
C THR A 300 -38.79 73.96 -80.61
N HIS A 301 -37.49 73.67 -80.49
CA HIS A 301 -36.49 74.07 -81.47
C HIS A 301 -36.81 73.48 -82.85
N ASP A 302 -37.10 72.18 -82.94
CA ASP A 302 -37.43 71.49 -84.18
C ASP A 302 -38.72 72.02 -84.83
N LYS A 303 -39.72 72.38 -84.02
CA LYS A 303 -40.94 73.04 -84.52
C LYS A 303 -40.61 74.41 -85.12
N LEU A 304 -39.82 75.23 -84.41
CA LEU A 304 -39.44 76.56 -84.87
C LEU A 304 -38.57 76.51 -86.13
N THR A 305 -37.62 75.58 -86.21
CA THR A 305 -36.80 75.40 -87.42
C THR A 305 -37.64 74.91 -88.60
N SER A 306 -38.55 73.95 -88.38
CA SER A 306 -39.48 73.49 -89.41
C SER A 306 -40.38 74.62 -89.90
N GLU A 307 -40.90 75.46 -88.99
CA GLU A 307 -41.73 76.61 -89.34
C GLU A 307 -40.94 77.66 -90.12
N LEU A 308 -39.70 77.95 -89.73
CA LEU A 308 -38.78 78.82 -90.45
C LEU A 308 -38.45 78.27 -91.85
N GLU A 309 -38.25 76.96 -91.99
CA GLU A 309 -38.03 76.30 -93.28
C GLU A 309 -39.25 76.38 -94.19
N ILE A 310 -40.45 76.20 -93.63
CA ILE A 310 -41.71 76.38 -94.36
C ILE A 310 -41.84 77.83 -94.82
N GLU A 311 -41.53 78.81 -93.96
CA GLU A 311 -41.61 80.23 -94.31
C GLU A 311 -40.58 80.60 -95.38
N LYS A 312 -39.33 80.14 -95.23
CA LYS A 312 -38.27 80.32 -96.22
C LYS A 312 -38.68 79.75 -97.56
N THR A 313 -39.19 78.52 -97.59
CA THR A 313 -39.67 77.86 -98.81
C THR A 313 -40.81 78.65 -99.42
N LYS A 314 -41.81 79.08 -98.64
CA LYS A 314 -42.91 79.93 -99.12
C LYS A 314 -42.41 81.24 -99.74
N ARG A 315 -41.44 81.91 -99.12
CA ARG A 315 -40.86 83.15 -99.66
C ARG A 315 -40.11 82.89 -100.96
N ILE A 316 -39.27 81.85 -101.02
CA ILE A 316 -38.56 81.45 -102.24
C ILE A 316 -39.56 81.13 -103.35
N THR A 317 -40.58 80.30 -103.07
CA THR A 317 -41.61 79.97 -104.06
C THR A 317 -42.39 81.21 -104.52
N ASN A 318 -42.64 82.19 -103.64
CA ASN A 318 -43.30 83.44 -104.04
C ASN A 318 -42.40 84.28 -104.95
N ILE A 319 -41.10 84.38 -104.63
CA ILE A 319 -40.12 85.06 -105.49
C ILE A 319 -40.03 84.35 -106.84
N GLU A 320 -39.95 83.02 -106.87
CA GLU A 320 -39.95 82.23 -108.10
C GLU A 320 -41.25 82.42 -108.90
N ILE A 321 -42.41 82.50 -108.24
CA ILE A 321 -43.69 82.79 -108.90
C ILE A 321 -43.66 84.20 -109.51
N GLU A 322 -43.15 85.21 -108.80
CA GLU A 322 -43.03 86.58 -109.35
C GLU A 322 -42.02 86.64 -110.50
N GLU A 323 -40.84 86.06 -110.33
CA GLU A 323 -39.80 85.98 -111.35
C GLU A 323 -40.28 85.21 -112.58
N PHE A 324 -41.02 84.11 -112.39
CA PHE A 324 -41.63 83.36 -113.49
C PHE A 324 -42.72 84.20 -114.18
N LYS A 325 -43.52 84.94 -113.41
CA LYS A 325 -44.54 85.84 -113.97
C LYS A 325 -43.92 86.98 -114.77
N GLU A 326 -42.81 87.55 -114.31
CA GLU A 326 -42.02 88.55 -115.05
C GLU A 326 -41.36 87.94 -116.30
N HIS A 327 -40.75 86.76 -116.21
CA HIS A 327 -40.18 86.06 -117.35
C HIS A 327 -41.25 85.73 -118.42
N VAL A 328 -42.42 85.23 -118.01
CA VAL A 328 -43.54 84.94 -118.92
C VAL A 328 -44.10 86.23 -119.54
N ALA A 329 -44.18 87.32 -118.78
CA ALA A 329 -44.61 88.61 -119.30
C ALA A 329 -43.61 89.20 -120.31
N ALA A 330 -42.30 89.05 -120.07
CA ALA A 330 -41.24 89.55 -120.95
C ALA A 330 -41.13 88.77 -122.26
N ILE A 331 -41.32 87.45 -122.24
CA ILE A 331 -41.31 86.63 -123.46
C ILE A 331 -42.58 86.84 -124.29
N GLY A 332 -43.72 87.15 -123.64
CA GLY A 332 -45.00 87.40 -124.28
C GLY A 332 -45.70 86.11 -124.72
N SER A 333 -47.01 86.00 -124.47
CA SER A 333 -47.77 84.76 -124.69
C SER A 333 -47.71 84.24 -126.14
N GLN A 334 -47.63 85.15 -127.11
CA GLN A 334 -47.51 84.81 -128.53
C GLN A 334 -46.17 84.16 -128.88
N THR A 335 -45.08 84.54 -128.22
CA THR A 335 -43.75 83.97 -128.49
C THR A 335 -43.60 82.58 -127.87
N ILE A 336 -44.19 82.33 -126.70
CA ILE A 336 -44.25 80.98 -126.11
C ILE A 336 -45.10 80.04 -126.99
N GLN A 337 -46.19 80.54 -127.56
CA GLN A 337 -47.00 79.79 -128.51
C GLN A 337 -46.22 79.46 -129.80
N ALA A 338 -45.39 80.38 -130.29
CA ALA A 338 -44.53 80.16 -131.45
C ALA A 338 -43.38 79.16 -131.14
N MET A 339 -42.77 79.22 -129.95
CA MET A 339 -41.75 78.25 -129.51
C MET A 339 -42.33 76.83 -129.31
N ALA A 340 -43.55 76.70 -128.78
CA ALA A 340 -44.21 75.41 -128.62
C ALA A 340 -44.60 74.76 -129.97
N THR A 341 -44.86 75.56 -131.01
CA THR A 341 -45.22 75.10 -132.37
C THR A 341 -44.00 74.85 -133.28
N SER A 342 -42.78 75.17 -132.81
CA SER A 342 -41.54 75.03 -133.59
C SER A 342 -41.04 73.58 -133.77
N GLY A 343 -41.57 72.63 -132.98
CA GLY A 343 -41.27 71.20 -133.10
C GLY A 343 -41.99 70.49 -134.25
N PRO A 344 -43.33 70.58 -134.35
CA PRO A 344 -44.10 69.95 -135.42
C PRO A 344 -43.72 70.47 -136.82
N ASP A 345 -43.53 71.78 -136.99
CA ASP A 345 -43.30 72.37 -138.31
C ASP A 345 -41.93 72.02 -138.91
N ASN A 346 -40.88 71.90 -138.07
CA ASN A 346 -39.55 71.49 -138.54
C ASN A 346 -39.44 69.98 -138.74
N GLN A 347 -40.13 69.16 -137.92
CA GLN A 347 -40.16 67.71 -138.10
C GLN A 347 -40.96 67.31 -139.35
N VAL A 348 -41.99 68.07 -139.75
CA VAL A 348 -42.71 67.86 -141.02
C VAL A 348 -41.83 68.20 -142.24
N LYS A 349 -41.00 69.26 -142.18
CA LYS A 349 -40.06 69.61 -143.26
C LYS A 349 -38.89 68.63 -143.40
N LEU A 350 -38.45 67.98 -142.32
CA LEU A 350 -37.44 66.90 -142.39
C LEU A 350 -38.05 65.58 -142.90
N LEU A 351 -39.30 65.28 -142.52
CA LEU A 351 -40.02 64.06 -142.92
C LEU A 351 -40.46 64.07 -144.40
N GLN A 352 -40.66 65.23 -145.01
CA GLN A 352 -40.94 65.34 -146.45
C GLN A 352 -39.69 65.13 -147.33
N ALA A 353 -38.49 65.34 -146.79
CA ALA A 353 -37.22 65.11 -147.50
C ALA A 353 -36.72 63.65 -147.43
N LEU A 354 -37.19 62.84 -146.48
CA LEU A 354 -36.70 61.47 -146.22
C LEU A 354 -37.69 60.34 -146.56
N GLY A 355 -38.91 60.65 -147.03
CA GLY A 355 -39.69 59.74 -147.87
C GLY A 355 -40.19 58.43 -147.26
N ILE A 356 -40.63 58.36 -145.99
CA ILE A 356 -41.33 57.16 -145.46
C ILE A 356 -42.54 57.55 -144.57
N LYS A 357 -43.69 56.94 -144.87
CA LYS A 357 -44.99 57.07 -144.17
C LYS A 357 -45.03 56.25 -142.87
N SER A 358 -45.55 56.85 -141.80
CA SER A 358 -45.65 56.25 -140.46
C SER A 358 -46.70 55.14 -140.36
N ILE A 359 -46.46 54.16 -139.49
CA ILE A 359 -47.48 53.21 -139.02
C ILE A 359 -47.37 53.06 -137.50
N LEU A 360 -48.51 53.27 -136.85
CA LEU A 360 -48.78 53.32 -135.41
C LEU A 360 -49.33 51.95 -134.97
N ILE A 361 -48.78 51.35 -133.92
CA ILE A 361 -49.36 50.16 -133.28
C ILE A 361 -49.50 50.42 -131.78
N THR A 362 -50.73 50.29 -131.29
CA THR A 362 -51.17 50.53 -129.91
C THR A 362 -51.57 49.20 -129.25
N ASP A 363 -51.20 48.99 -127.99
CA ASP A 363 -51.87 48.04 -127.08
C ASP A 363 -52.29 48.76 -125.79
N GLY A 364 -53.47 48.43 -125.31
CA GLY A 364 -54.35 49.27 -124.51
C GLY A 364 -54.08 49.23 -123.00
N HIS A 365 -53.17 50.09 -122.52
CA HIS A 365 -53.41 51.05 -121.41
C HIS A 365 -52.17 51.93 -121.13
N SER A 366 -51.07 51.81 -121.88
CA SER A 366 -50.03 52.86 -121.95
C SER A 366 -49.15 52.66 -123.20
N PRO A 367 -49.29 53.49 -124.26
CA PRO A 367 -48.53 53.34 -125.49
C PRO A 367 -47.06 53.77 -125.30
N ILE A 368 -46.15 52.85 -125.61
CA ILE A 368 -44.70 53.10 -125.63
C ILE A 368 -44.35 53.88 -126.90
N ASN A 369 -44.06 55.16 -126.74
CA ASN A 369 -43.64 56.03 -127.82
C ASN A 369 -42.10 55.97 -127.96
N LEU A 370 -41.61 55.31 -129.03
CA LEU A 370 -40.19 55.05 -129.32
C LEU A 370 -39.33 56.31 -129.61
N PHE A 371 -39.88 57.51 -129.40
CA PHE A 371 -39.17 58.78 -129.57
C PHE A 371 -38.25 59.15 -128.40
N ASN A 372 -38.49 58.67 -127.17
CA ASN A 372 -37.70 59.07 -126.00
C ASN A 372 -36.42 58.25 -125.76
N THR A 373 -36.19 57.15 -126.49
CA THR A 373 -34.96 56.36 -126.39
C THR A 373 -33.75 56.99 -127.08
N ALA A 374 -33.94 58.01 -127.93
CA ALA A 374 -32.84 58.64 -128.66
C ALA A 374 -32.19 59.84 -127.93
N VAL A 375 -32.77 60.30 -126.81
CA VAL A 375 -32.18 61.38 -126.01
C VAL A 375 -31.46 60.85 -124.77
N ASP A 376 -31.80 59.66 -124.27
CA ASP A 376 -31.15 59.08 -123.06
C ASP A 376 -29.85 58.30 -123.33
N LEU A 377 -29.31 58.35 -124.57
CA LEU A 377 -27.88 58.15 -124.84
C LEU A 377 -27.10 59.48 -124.76
N ILE A 378 -27.77 60.61 -124.56
CA ILE A 378 -27.19 61.94 -124.41
C ILE A 378 -27.83 62.67 -123.22
N GLY A 379 -27.50 62.17 -122.02
CA GLY A 379 -27.01 62.99 -120.90
C GLY A 379 -28.01 63.80 -120.06
N GLY A 380 -28.50 63.21 -118.97
CA GLY A 380 -28.94 63.96 -117.78
C GLY A 380 -29.81 63.20 -116.77
N SER A 381 -29.22 62.83 -115.63
CA SER A 381 -29.81 62.57 -114.30
C SER A 381 -31.03 61.64 -114.15
N SER A 382 -30.86 60.54 -113.42
CA SER A 382 -31.92 59.99 -112.58
C SER A 382 -31.38 59.56 -111.21
N ASN A 383 -32.07 60.06 -110.19
CA ASN A 383 -31.96 59.71 -108.80
C ASN A 383 -32.94 58.54 -108.53
N SER A 384 -32.49 57.46 -107.90
CA SER A 384 -33.36 56.52 -107.18
C SER A 384 -32.55 55.78 -106.10
N HIS A 385 -32.80 56.14 -104.84
CA HIS A 385 -33.46 55.28 -103.85
C HIS A 385 -32.72 53.98 -103.47
N GLN A 386 -32.02 54.03 -102.33
CA GLN A 386 -32.03 52.91 -101.38
C GLN A 386 -32.52 53.43 -100.03
N GLY A 387 -33.76 53.08 -99.71
CA GLY A 387 -34.29 53.17 -98.37
C GLY A 387 -33.82 51.98 -97.55
N THR A 388 -33.38 52.27 -96.32
CA THR A 388 -33.40 51.33 -95.20
C THR A 388 -33.82 52.10 -93.94
N PHE A 389 -35.09 51.91 -93.56
CA PHE A 389 -35.61 52.04 -92.19
C PHE A 389 -35.79 50.61 -91.63
N PRO A 390 -36.01 50.38 -90.31
CA PRO A 390 -35.61 51.18 -89.15
C PRO A 390 -34.98 50.33 -88.03
N MET A 391 -34.46 51.03 -87.01
CA MET A 391 -34.39 50.54 -85.63
C MET A 391 -35.74 49.98 -85.16
N LYS A 392 -35.69 48.97 -84.29
CA LYS A 392 -36.60 48.88 -83.16
C LYS A 392 -35.79 48.84 -81.87
N THR A 393 -35.98 49.89 -81.10
CA THR A 393 -35.80 49.98 -79.66
C THR A 393 -36.62 48.90 -78.94
N ASN A 394 -36.14 48.48 -77.78
CA ASN A 394 -36.68 49.07 -76.55
C ASN A 394 -35.53 49.37 -75.60
#